data_AF-A0A535TUL6-F1
#
_entry.id   AF-A0A535TUL6-F1
#
_cell.length_a   1.000
_cell.length_b   1.000
_cell.length_c   1.000
_cell.angle_alpha   90.00
_cell.angle_beta   90.00
_cell.angle_gamma   90.00
#
_symmetry.space_group_name_H-M   'P 1'
#
loop_
_entity.id
_entity.type
_entity.pdbx_description
1 polymer ?
#
loop_
_entity_poly.entity_id
_entity_poly.type
_entity_poly.pdbx_seq_one_letter_code
_entity_poly.pdbx_strand_id
1 'polypeptide(L)'
;PKALRAKMGRDKRFHFLRTQPIHFSAVKQALRQQQIPFTVVFEERPTLPFSTALAIEPRPYQEDALTAWLAQGSAGVVVLPTGAGKTFVAAMAIVETGLWTLAVVPTIDLLQQWRTALATALSLTIDDIGTFGGGEKELKPITIITYDSAALYPR
;
A
#
# COMPACT_ATOMS: atom_id res chain seq x y z
N PRO A 1 2.11 6.24 -25.00
CA PRO A 1 1.10 7.32 -24.97
C PRO A 1 1.75 8.70 -24.81
N LYS A 2 1.23 9.76 -25.47
CA LYS A 2 1.81 11.12 -25.41
C LYS A 2 1.89 11.67 -23.98
N ALA A 3 0.84 11.43 -23.18
CA ALA A 3 0.80 11.83 -21.77
C ALA A 3 1.92 11.18 -20.93
N LEU A 4 2.19 9.89 -21.13
CA LEU A 4 3.27 9.19 -20.44
C LEU A 4 4.65 9.69 -20.88
N ARG A 5 4.84 9.93 -22.18
CA ARG A 5 6.11 10.45 -22.72
C ARG A 5 6.48 11.81 -22.10
N ALA A 6 5.50 12.67 -21.83
CA ALA A 6 5.71 13.96 -21.15
C ALA A 6 6.16 13.81 -19.67
N LYS A 7 5.95 12.63 -19.07
CA LYS A 7 6.40 12.30 -17.70
C LYS A 7 7.73 11.54 -17.67
N MET A 8 8.30 11.21 -18.83
CA MET A 8 9.59 10.52 -18.95
C MET A 8 10.72 11.52 -19.24
N GLY A 9 11.83 11.37 -18.54
CA GLY A 9 13.07 12.09 -18.79
C GLY A 9 14.19 11.14 -19.20
N ARG A 10 15.24 11.65 -19.83
CA ARG A 10 16.46 10.88 -20.10
C ARG A 10 17.45 11.10 -18.97
N ASP A 11 17.99 10.01 -18.43
CA ASP A 11 19.11 10.08 -17.51
C ASP A 11 20.39 10.42 -18.31
N LYS A 12 21.03 11.55 -17.97
CA LYS A 12 22.23 12.01 -18.69
C LYS A 12 23.47 11.16 -18.38
N ARG A 13 23.50 10.48 -17.23
CA ARG A 13 24.67 9.71 -16.76
C ARG A 13 24.65 8.29 -17.31
N PHE A 14 23.48 7.66 -17.30
CA PHE A 14 23.33 6.24 -17.63
C PHE A 14 22.54 5.98 -18.93
N HIS A 15 22.18 7.04 -19.65
CA HIS A 15 21.54 7.00 -20.97
C HIS A 15 20.21 6.25 -21.09
N PHE A 16 19.55 5.87 -20.00
CA PHE A 16 18.21 5.27 -20.01
C PHE A 16 17.08 6.30 -19.82
N LEU A 17 15.85 5.89 -20.11
CA LEU A 17 14.65 6.67 -19.80
C LEU A 17 14.20 6.41 -18.37
N ARG A 18 13.85 7.47 -17.64
CA ARG A 18 13.35 7.41 -16.25
C ARG A 18 12.04 8.16 -16.12
N THR A 19 11.23 7.74 -15.16
CA THR A 19 9.97 8.39 -14.79
C THR A 19 9.74 8.19 -13.29
N GLN A 20 8.78 8.91 -12.71
CA GLN A 20 8.40 8.68 -11.32
C GLN A 20 7.80 7.27 -11.14
N PRO A 21 8.06 6.56 -10.03
CA PRO A 21 7.54 5.21 -9.78
C PRO A 21 6.01 5.12 -9.87
N ILE A 22 5.27 6.19 -9.54
CA ILE A 22 3.80 6.26 -9.66
C ILE A 22 3.30 5.99 -11.09
N HIS A 23 4.13 6.18 -12.11
CA HIS A 23 3.79 5.92 -13.50
C HIS A 23 4.06 4.49 -13.96
N PHE A 24 4.58 3.62 -13.10
CA PHE A 24 4.99 2.26 -13.44
C PHE A 24 3.90 1.43 -14.13
N SER A 25 2.68 1.39 -13.57
CA SER A 25 1.56 0.65 -14.16
C SER A 25 1.21 1.15 -15.58
N ALA A 26 1.21 2.47 -15.78
CA ALA A 26 0.97 3.08 -17.08
C ALA A 26 2.09 2.77 -18.10
N VAL A 27 3.35 2.71 -17.65
CA VAL A 27 4.48 2.28 -18.50
C VAL A 27 4.31 0.83 -18.91
N LYS A 28 4.05 -0.08 -17.96
CA LYS A 28 3.83 -1.50 -18.27
C LYS A 28 2.68 -1.71 -19.24
N GLN A 29 1.54 -1.05 -19.01
CA GLN A 29 0.39 -1.13 -19.89
C GLN A 29 0.72 -0.65 -21.31
N ALA A 30 1.44 0.47 -21.43
CA ALA A 30 1.86 1.01 -22.72
C ALA A 30 2.81 0.06 -23.48
N LEU A 31 3.78 -0.54 -22.79
CA LEU A 31 4.71 -1.51 -23.39
C LEU A 31 3.98 -2.77 -23.86
N ARG A 32 3.04 -3.29 -23.04
CA ARG A 32 2.18 -4.43 -23.41
C ARG A 32 1.33 -4.12 -24.65
N GLN A 33 0.70 -2.94 -24.71
CA GLN A 33 -0.12 -2.51 -25.85
C GLN A 33 0.69 -2.41 -27.14
N GLN A 34 1.97 -2.03 -27.05
CA GLN A 34 2.88 -1.95 -28.20
C GLN A 34 3.60 -3.26 -28.49
N GLN A 35 3.32 -4.32 -27.73
CA GLN A 35 3.98 -5.62 -27.83
C GLN A 35 5.51 -5.53 -27.69
N ILE A 36 5.99 -4.55 -26.92
CA ILE A 36 7.42 -4.40 -26.62
C ILE A 36 7.77 -5.33 -25.47
N PRO A 37 8.72 -6.27 -25.62
CA PRO A 37 9.14 -7.14 -24.53
C PRO A 37 9.85 -6.33 -23.45
N PHE A 38 9.57 -6.65 -22.19
CA PHE A 38 10.24 -6.06 -21.03
C PHE A 38 10.31 -7.05 -19.87
N THR A 39 11.25 -6.81 -18.97
CA THR A 39 11.42 -7.56 -17.73
C THR A 39 11.26 -6.62 -16.55
N VAL A 40 10.53 -7.07 -15.53
CA VAL A 40 10.46 -6.37 -14.24
C VAL A 40 11.46 -7.05 -13.31
N VAL A 41 12.37 -6.26 -12.74
CA VAL A 41 13.54 -6.74 -11.96
C VAL A 41 13.30 -6.71 -10.45
N PHE A 42 12.05 -6.55 -10.03
CA PHE A 42 11.62 -6.53 -8.64
C PHE A 42 10.28 -7.23 -8.49
N GLU A 43 9.95 -7.64 -7.27
CA GLU A 43 8.67 -8.25 -6.95
C GLU A 43 7.59 -7.17 -6.85
N GLU A 44 6.60 -7.20 -7.73
CA GLU A 44 5.56 -6.16 -7.80
C GLU A 44 4.48 -6.29 -6.72
N ARG A 45 4.25 -7.51 -6.25
CA ARG A 45 3.19 -7.87 -5.32
C ARG A 45 3.71 -8.91 -4.33
N PRO A 46 4.65 -8.54 -3.45
CA PRO A 46 5.16 -9.46 -2.45
C PRO A 46 4.05 -9.90 -1.52
N THR A 47 3.87 -11.21 -1.40
CA THR A 47 2.84 -11.82 -0.55
C THR A 47 3.27 -11.82 0.91
N LEU A 48 2.30 -11.75 1.82
CA LEU A 48 2.58 -11.89 3.25
C LEU A 48 3.21 -13.27 3.52
N PRO A 49 4.28 -13.35 4.32
CA PRO A 49 4.93 -14.61 4.66
C PRO A 49 4.18 -15.40 5.75
N PHE A 50 3.01 -14.94 6.16
CA PHE A 50 2.15 -15.52 7.18
C PHE A 50 0.68 -15.32 6.78
N SER A 51 -0.20 -16.17 7.31
CA SER A 51 -1.64 -16.04 7.11
C SER A 51 -2.22 -14.98 8.05
N THR A 52 -3.17 -14.20 7.55
CA THR A 52 -3.96 -13.24 8.34
C THR A 52 -5.43 -13.64 8.33
N ALA A 53 -6.12 -13.48 9.44
CA ALA A 53 -7.55 -13.75 9.55
C ALA A 53 -8.26 -12.64 10.32
N LEU A 54 -9.47 -12.28 9.89
CA LEU A 54 -10.28 -11.31 10.60
C LEU A 54 -10.70 -11.87 11.96
N ALA A 55 -10.47 -11.10 13.03
CA ALA A 55 -10.84 -11.50 14.38
C ALA A 55 -12.35 -11.41 14.65
N ILE A 56 -13.09 -10.62 13.86
CA ILE A 56 -14.53 -10.41 13.97
C ILE A 56 -15.18 -10.34 12.60
N GLU A 57 -16.48 -10.57 12.54
CA GLU A 57 -17.27 -10.42 11.32
C GLU A 57 -17.43 -8.94 10.91
N PRO A 58 -17.25 -8.60 9.63
CA PRO A 58 -17.50 -7.26 9.11
C PRO A 58 -18.99 -6.90 9.14
N ARG A 59 -19.27 -5.61 9.22
CA ARG A 59 -20.62 -5.08 9.00
C ARG A 59 -20.91 -5.00 7.50
N PRO A 60 -22.17 -5.09 7.05
CA PRO A 60 -22.50 -5.08 5.62
C PRO A 60 -21.91 -3.89 4.85
N TYR A 61 -21.96 -2.68 5.42
CA TYR A 61 -21.39 -1.49 4.78
C TYR A 61 -19.86 -1.52 4.63
N GLN A 62 -19.17 -2.33 5.45
CA GLN A 62 -17.71 -2.53 5.37
C GLN A 62 -17.38 -3.49 4.23
N GLU A 63 -18.20 -4.54 4.05
CA GLU A 63 -18.10 -5.48 2.92
C GLU A 63 -18.41 -4.79 1.60
N ASP A 64 -19.46 -3.96 1.55
CA ASP A 64 -19.81 -3.16 0.37
C ASP A 64 -18.66 -2.22 0.00
N ALA A 65 -18.06 -1.57 1.00
CA ALA A 65 -16.92 -0.68 0.79
C ALA A 65 -15.69 -1.41 0.24
N LEU A 66 -15.36 -2.59 0.80
CA LEU A 66 -14.28 -3.43 0.29
C LEU A 66 -14.56 -3.89 -1.14
N THR A 67 -15.76 -4.42 -1.39
CA THR A 67 -16.18 -4.92 -2.70
C THR A 67 -16.08 -3.85 -3.78
N ALA A 68 -16.58 -2.64 -3.49
CA ALA A 68 -16.47 -1.51 -4.40
C ALA A 68 -15.02 -1.11 -4.69
N TRP A 69 -14.16 -1.14 -3.67
CA TRP A 69 -12.73 -0.82 -3.82
C TRP A 69 -11.98 -1.88 -4.64
N LEU A 70 -12.28 -3.16 -4.44
CA LEU A 70 -11.73 -4.27 -5.24
C LEU A 70 -12.15 -4.17 -6.70
N ALA A 71 -13.43 -3.85 -6.97
CA ALA A 71 -13.94 -3.66 -8.33
C ALA A 71 -13.24 -2.53 -9.10
N GLN A 72 -12.61 -1.57 -8.39
CA GLN A 72 -11.77 -0.52 -8.96
C GLN A 72 -10.28 -0.91 -9.08
N GLY A 73 -9.98 -2.21 -9.03
CA GLY A 73 -8.61 -2.72 -9.14
C GLY A 73 -7.78 -2.47 -7.89
N SER A 74 -8.42 -2.42 -6.72
CA SER A 74 -7.75 -2.20 -5.42
C SER A 74 -7.04 -0.84 -5.36
N ALA A 75 -7.61 0.18 -6.02
CA ALA A 75 -7.07 1.52 -6.07
C ALA A 75 -8.21 2.55 -6.01
N GLY A 76 -8.28 3.31 -4.91
CA GLY A 76 -9.36 4.28 -4.69
C GLY A 76 -9.42 4.77 -3.24
N VAL A 77 -10.39 5.63 -2.95
CA VAL A 77 -10.61 6.21 -1.61
C VAL A 77 -11.94 5.71 -1.05
N VAL A 78 -11.90 5.12 0.14
CA VAL A 78 -13.10 4.72 0.89
C VAL A 78 -13.41 5.80 1.93
N VAL A 79 -14.61 6.39 1.86
CA VAL A 79 -15.05 7.46 2.77
C VAL A 79 -16.06 6.91 3.75
N LEU A 80 -15.70 6.88 5.04
CA LEU A 80 -16.59 6.48 6.13
C LEU A 80 -16.47 7.46 7.31
N PRO A 81 -17.55 7.71 8.08
CA PRO A 81 -17.50 8.59 9.24
C PRO A 81 -16.54 8.07 10.32
N THR A 82 -16.15 8.94 11.25
CA THR A 82 -15.32 8.56 12.40
C THR A 82 -16.06 7.52 13.24
N GLY A 83 -15.34 6.52 13.76
CA GLY A 83 -15.96 5.40 14.51
C GLY A 83 -16.60 4.30 13.65
N ALA A 84 -16.74 4.47 12.32
CA ALA A 84 -17.32 3.44 11.45
C ALA A 84 -16.41 2.22 11.17
N GLY A 85 -15.18 2.22 11.69
CA GLY A 85 -14.23 1.13 11.50
C GLY A 85 -13.41 1.22 10.21
N LYS A 86 -12.93 2.41 9.82
CA LYS A 86 -12.05 2.58 8.65
C LYS A 86 -10.79 1.70 8.69
N THR A 87 -10.15 1.61 9.86
CA THR A 87 -8.99 0.74 10.06
C THR A 87 -9.36 -0.73 9.91
N PHE A 88 -10.58 -1.12 10.28
CA PHE A 88 -11.06 -2.48 10.07
C PHE A 88 -11.27 -2.78 8.59
N VAL A 89 -11.84 -1.85 7.80
CA VAL A 89 -11.90 -2.00 6.33
C VAL A 89 -10.51 -2.13 5.72
N ALA A 90 -9.52 -1.38 6.23
CA ALA A 90 -8.13 -1.56 5.80
C ALA A 90 -7.59 -2.96 6.15
N ALA A 91 -7.91 -3.51 7.33
CA ALA A 91 -7.56 -4.88 7.69
C ALA A 91 -8.22 -5.90 6.75
N MET A 92 -9.49 -5.72 6.39
CA MET A 92 -10.17 -6.56 5.40
C MET A 92 -9.45 -6.53 4.04
N ALA A 93 -8.97 -5.36 3.60
CA ALA A 93 -8.19 -5.25 2.37
C ALA A 93 -6.83 -5.97 2.46
N ILE A 94 -6.18 -5.96 3.62
CA ILE A 94 -4.93 -6.71 3.86
C ILE A 94 -5.19 -8.21 3.74
N VAL A 95 -6.25 -8.74 4.38
CA VAL A 95 -6.62 -10.16 4.31
C VAL A 95 -6.94 -10.57 2.88
N GLU A 96 -7.78 -9.78 2.19
CA GLU A 96 -8.23 -10.09 0.83
C GLU A 96 -7.08 -10.07 -0.19
N THR A 97 -6.14 -9.12 -0.06
CA THR A 97 -5.02 -9.00 -1.01
C THR A 97 -3.87 -9.93 -0.67
N GLY A 98 -3.65 -10.22 0.62
CA GLY A 98 -2.52 -11.03 1.09
C GLY A 98 -1.15 -10.43 0.76
N LEU A 99 -1.06 -9.11 0.58
CA LEU A 99 0.14 -8.41 0.15
C LEU A 99 0.83 -7.67 1.29
N TRP A 100 2.13 -7.42 1.13
CA TRP A 100 2.85 -6.49 1.98
C TRP A 100 2.16 -5.12 1.93
N THR A 101 2.02 -4.51 3.10
CA THR A 101 1.21 -3.31 3.27
C THR A 101 1.98 -2.23 4.02
N LEU A 102 1.97 -1.02 3.46
CA LEU A 102 2.47 0.19 4.12
C LEU A 102 1.29 1.13 4.41
N ALA A 103 0.96 1.31 5.69
CA ALA A 103 -0.04 2.26 6.13
C ALA A 103 0.63 3.60 6.49
N VAL A 104 0.24 4.69 5.83
CA VAL A 104 0.80 6.02 6.07
C VAL A 104 -0.18 6.87 6.89
N VAL A 105 0.26 7.37 8.05
CA VAL A 105 -0.58 8.09 9.01
C VAL A 105 0.02 9.47 9.37
N PRO A 106 -0.77 10.46 9.81
CA PRO A 106 -0.27 11.83 10.00
C PRO A 106 0.44 12.06 11.34
N THR A 107 0.20 11.24 12.36
CA THR A 107 0.78 11.45 13.70
C THR A 107 1.29 10.15 14.31
N ILE A 108 2.19 10.27 15.29
CA ILE A 108 2.70 9.14 16.08
C ILE A 108 1.59 8.48 16.89
N ASP A 109 0.67 9.26 17.46
CA ASP A 109 -0.47 8.70 18.19
C ASP A 109 -1.33 7.81 17.29
N LEU A 110 -1.62 8.26 16.06
CA LEU A 110 -2.36 7.45 15.08
C LEU A 110 -1.58 6.23 14.63
N LEU A 111 -0.25 6.31 14.55
CA LEU A 111 0.61 5.17 14.25
C LEU A 111 0.43 4.06 15.30
N GLN A 112 0.51 4.41 16.60
CA GLN A 112 0.32 3.44 17.67
C GLN A 112 -1.12 2.90 17.73
N GLN A 113 -2.13 3.77 17.49
CA GLN A 113 -3.52 3.33 17.39
C GLN A 113 -3.75 2.33 16.26
N TRP A 114 -3.18 2.60 15.07
CA TRP A 114 -3.26 1.70 13.93
C TRP A 114 -2.53 0.39 14.19
N ARG A 115 -1.38 0.41 14.87
CA ARG A 115 -0.61 -0.79 15.21
C ARG A 115 -1.44 -1.74 16.04
N THR A 116 -2.05 -1.24 17.11
CA THR A 116 -2.93 -2.03 17.98
C THR A 116 -4.16 -2.51 17.23
N ALA A 117 -4.84 -1.62 16.49
CA ALA A 117 -6.06 -1.96 15.78
C ALA A 117 -5.84 -3.03 14.69
N LEU A 118 -4.75 -2.93 13.92
CA LEU A 118 -4.42 -3.92 12.89
C LEU A 118 -3.97 -5.24 13.50
N ALA A 119 -3.17 -5.24 14.58
CA ALA A 119 -2.76 -6.47 15.24
C ALA A 119 -4.00 -7.24 15.73
N THR A 120 -4.92 -6.57 16.42
CA THR A 120 -6.18 -7.16 16.85
C THR A 120 -7.03 -7.62 15.67
N ALA A 121 -7.23 -6.78 14.65
CA ALA A 121 -8.13 -7.10 13.53
C ALA A 121 -7.63 -8.27 12.68
N LEU A 122 -6.31 -8.46 12.57
CA LEU A 122 -5.68 -9.49 11.74
C LEU A 122 -5.30 -10.77 12.51
N SER A 123 -5.66 -10.84 13.80
CA SER A 123 -5.28 -11.94 14.70
C SER A 123 -3.75 -12.13 14.81
N LEU A 124 -3.02 -11.01 14.84
CA LEU A 124 -1.56 -10.94 14.95
C LEU A 124 -1.14 -10.35 16.29
N THR A 125 0.14 -10.48 16.62
CA THR A 125 0.75 -9.78 17.76
C THR A 125 1.20 -8.37 17.35
N ILE A 126 1.38 -7.49 18.34
CA ILE A 126 1.94 -6.13 18.12
C ILE A 126 3.34 -6.20 17.49
N ASP A 127 4.08 -7.26 17.76
CA ASP A 127 5.42 -7.51 17.23
C ASP A 127 5.41 -8.05 15.80
N ASP A 128 4.26 -8.40 15.22
CA ASP A 128 4.19 -8.77 13.80
C ASP A 128 4.06 -7.52 12.89
N ILE A 129 3.76 -6.36 13.49
CA ILE A 129 3.53 -5.09 12.78
C ILE A 129 4.69 -4.13 13.02
N GLY A 130 5.35 -3.73 11.94
CA GLY A 130 6.46 -2.79 11.96
C GLY A 130 5.99 -1.34 12.12
N THR A 131 6.84 -0.51 12.69
CA THR A 131 6.62 0.92 12.88
C THR A 131 7.82 1.73 12.42
N PHE A 132 7.54 2.81 11.71
CA PHE A 132 8.56 3.76 11.28
C PHE A 132 8.13 5.19 11.59
N GLY A 133 8.71 5.77 12.65
CA GLY A 133 8.37 7.10 13.14
C GLY A 133 8.55 7.19 14.65
N GLY A 134 8.78 8.41 15.16
CA GLY A 134 8.84 8.65 16.61
C GLY A 134 10.07 8.02 17.30
N GLY A 135 11.11 7.69 16.54
CA GLY A 135 12.33 7.04 17.03
C GLY A 135 12.42 5.55 16.67
N GLU A 136 11.30 4.89 16.36
CA GLU A 136 11.25 3.51 15.89
C GLU A 136 11.51 3.43 14.38
N LYS A 137 12.27 2.41 13.95
CA LYS A 137 12.65 2.17 12.54
C LYS A 137 12.64 0.68 12.24
N GLU A 138 11.48 0.05 12.40
CA GLU A 138 11.31 -1.37 12.14
C GLU A 138 10.41 -1.58 10.91
N LEU A 139 10.97 -2.17 9.86
CA LEU A 139 10.24 -2.54 8.65
C LEU A 139 9.87 -4.02 8.70
N LYS A 140 8.57 -4.30 8.55
CA LYS A 140 7.97 -5.65 8.48
C LYS A 140 7.02 -5.73 7.28
N PRO A 141 6.56 -6.94 6.87
CA PRO A 141 5.61 -7.10 5.78
C PRO A 141 4.34 -6.23 5.91
N ILE A 142 3.89 -5.98 7.14
CA ILE A 142 2.90 -4.94 7.46
C ILE A 142 3.62 -3.87 8.27
N THR A 143 3.69 -2.64 7.76
CA THR A 143 4.37 -1.52 8.41
C THR A 143 3.46 -0.29 8.46
N ILE A 144 3.50 0.44 9.58
CA ILE A 144 2.86 1.74 9.71
C ILE A 144 3.94 2.83 9.81
N ILE A 145 3.82 3.88 8.99
CA ILE A 145 4.79 4.96 8.90
C ILE A 145 4.10 6.32 8.97
N THR A 146 4.76 7.31 9.57
CA THR A 146 4.27 8.71 9.49
C THR A 146 4.49 9.33 8.12
N TYR A 147 3.66 10.29 7.70
CA TYR A 147 3.90 11.09 6.48
C TYR A 147 5.29 11.73 6.46
N ASP A 148 5.72 12.33 7.58
CA ASP A 148 7.05 12.95 7.68
C ASP A 148 8.15 11.92 7.42
N SER A 149 8.06 10.75 8.06
CA SER A 149 9.05 9.68 7.85
C SER A 149 9.04 9.12 6.43
N ALA A 150 7.86 8.97 5.81
CA ALA A 150 7.74 8.52 4.42
C ALA A 150 8.37 9.52 3.44
N ALA A 151 8.41 10.81 3.80
CA ALA A 151 9.03 11.86 3.02
C ALA A 151 10.55 12.01 3.25
N LEU A 152 11.15 11.32 4.23
CA LEU A 152 12.57 11.49 4.59
C LEU A 152 13.57 10.94 3.56
N TYR A 153 13.15 10.04 2.66
CA TYR A 153 14.03 9.44 1.63
C TYR A 153 13.66 9.81 0.19
N PRO A 154 13.61 11.11 -0.20
CA PRO A 154 13.19 11.52 -1.54
C PRO A 154 14.34 11.52 -2.57
N ARG A 155 15.33 10.61 -2.47
CA ARG A 155 16.51 10.64 -3.36
C ARG A 155 16.78 9.32 -4.07
#